data_AF-A0AAU7NW09-F1
#
_entry.id   AF-A0AAU7NW09-F1
#
_cell.length_a   1.000
_cell.length_b   1.000
_cell.length_c   1.000
_cell.angle_alpha   90.00
_cell.angle_beta   90.00
_cell.angle_gamma   90.00
#
_symmetry.space_group_name_H-M   'P 1'
#
loop_
_entity.id
_entity.type
_entity.pdbx_description
1 polymer ?
#
loop_
_entity_poly.entity_id
_entity_poly.type
_entity_poly.pdbx_seq_one_letter_code
_entity_poly.pdbx_strand_id
1 'polypeptide(L)'
;MKRLIAIMGLVLFSLSLQAQDKPGSMSGMQGMQGKGQMQMSEEQRDAHMRAKQEQMLIMHDYYNRILAEEDPAKKQKLKDEQLELMKAHHRKMREHKQQMKKMHKKMMNK
;
A
#
# COMPACT_ATOMS: atom_id res chain seq x y z
N MET A 1 50.49 10.84 30.65
CA MET A 1 50.45 9.86 29.54
C MET A 1 50.55 8.45 30.09
N LYS A 2 49.41 7.76 30.32
CA LYS A 2 49.26 6.31 30.63
C LYS A 2 47.84 6.00 31.14
N ARG A 3 46.80 6.51 30.47
CA ARG A 3 45.39 6.08 30.67
C ARG A 3 44.64 6.07 29.35
N LEU A 4 45.36 5.75 28.28
CA LEU A 4 44.89 5.70 26.89
C LEU A 4 44.71 4.25 26.39
N ILE A 5 44.65 3.25 27.29
CA ILE A 5 44.73 1.82 26.92
C ILE A 5 43.54 0.97 27.46
N ALA A 6 42.56 1.56 28.13
CA ALA A 6 41.31 0.87 28.46
C ALA A 6 40.20 1.82 28.05
N ILE A 7 39.54 1.67 26.91
CA ILE A 7 38.44 0.73 26.71
C ILE A 7 38.38 0.44 25.20
N MET A 8 39.26 -0.45 24.73
CA MET A 8 39.33 -0.89 23.33
C MET A 8 39.06 -2.41 23.26
N GLY A 9 37.98 -2.88 23.90
CA GLY A 9 37.80 -4.31 24.14
C GLY A 9 36.39 -4.76 24.49
N LEU A 10 35.34 -4.15 23.94
CA LEU A 10 33.97 -4.65 24.18
C LEU A 10 33.00 -4.45 23.01
N VAL A 11 33.44 -4.71 21.78
CA VAL A 11 32.54 -4.72 20.60
C VAL A 11 32.86 -5.89 19.68
N LEU A 12 32.79 -7.14 20.18
CA LEU A 12 32.89 -8.33 19.32
C LEU A 12 32.00 -9.51 19.79
N PHE A 13 30.87 -9.25 20.47
CA PHE A 13 29.99 -10.33 20.93
C PHE A 13 28.51 -10.12 20.56
N SER A 14 28.20 -9.89 19.29
CA SER A 14 26.78 -9.86 18.84
C SER A 14 26.57 -10.24 17.37
N LEU A 15 27.35 -11.19 16.83
CA LEU A 15 27.11 -11.72 15.49
C LEU A 15 27.17 -13.25 15.48
N SER A 16 26.22 -13.86 16.19
CA SER A 16 25.79 -15.25 15.93
C SER A 16 24.29 -15.37 16.22
N LEU A 17 23.49 -14.53 15.57
CA LEU A 17 22.08 -14.85 15.37
C LEU A 17 22.02 -15.61 14.04
N GLN A 18 22.24 -16.92 14.12
CA GLN A 18 21.98 -17.84 13.02
C GLN A 18 20.51 -17.72 12.64
N ALA A 19 20.26 -17.14 11.47
CA ALA A 19 18.98 -17.17 10.81
C ALA A 19 18.58 -18.63 10.61
N GLN A 20 17.60 -19.08 11.38
CA GLN A 20 16.94 -20.35 11.19
C GLN A 20 16.04 -20.20 9.97
N ASP A 21 16.55 -20.55 8.80
CA ASP A 21 15.76 -20.68 7.57
C ASP A 21 14.73 -21.79 7.76
N LYS A 22 13.55 -21.41 8.25
CA LYS A 22 12.35 -22.23 8.09
C LYS A 22 11.99 -22.16 6.60
N PRO A 23 11.95 -23.28 5.86
CA PRO A 23 11.35 -23.29 4.53
C PRO A 23 9.87 -22.96 4.71
N GLY A 24 9.53 -21.68 4.55
CA GLY A 24 8.16 -21.24 4.47
C GLY A 24 7.50 -22.01 3.35
N SER A 25 6.47 -22.78 3.68
CA SER A 25 5.62 -23.45 2.71
C SER A 25 5.07 -22.39 1.74
N MET A 26 5.66 -22.27 0.56
CA MET A 26 5.06 -21.58 -0.59
C MET A 26 3.88 -22.39 -1.15
N SER A 27 2.97 -22.81 -0.28
CA SER A 27 1.71 -23.44 -0.63
C SER A 27 0.61 -22.53 -0.11
N GLY A 28 0.34 -21.46 -0.85
CA GLY A 28 -0.64 -20.46 -0.45
C GLY A 28 -1.04 -19.43 -1.50
N MET A 29 -0.34 -19.33 -2.63
CA MET A 29 -0.74 -18.41 -3.72
C MET A 29 -1.26 -19.13 -4.97
N GLN A 30 -1.58 -20.42 -4.86
CA GLN A 30 -2.21 -21.19 -5.94
C GLN A 30 -3.68 -21.42 -5.62
N GLY A 31 -4.47 -20.34 -5.61
CA GLY A 31 -5.87 -20.49 -5.20
C GLY A 31 -6.73 -19.25 -5.37
N MET A 32 -6.60 -18.49 -6.47
CA MET A 32 -7.63 -17.47 -6.80
C MET A 32 -7.62 -16.95 -8.24
N GLN A 33 -6.87 -17.55 -9.16
CA GLN A 33 -7.05 -17.31 -10.60
C GLN A 33 -8.13 -18.26 -11.12
N GLY A 34 -9.39 -18.00 -10.79
CA GLY A 34 -10.46 -18.87 -11.25
C GLY A 34 -11.83 -18.31 -10.97
N LYS A 35 -12.52 -17.95 -12.04
CA LYS A 35 -13.95 -17.58 -12.12
C LYS A 35 -14.27 -16.13 -11.75
N GLY A 36 -14.19 -15.26 -12.75
CA GLY A 36 -14.90 -13.97 -12.73
C GLY A 36 -14.14 -12.75 -13.20
N GLN A 37 -12.98 -12.88 -13.87
CA GLN A 37 -12.38 -11.74 -14.56
C GLN A 37 -13.31 -11.35 -15.71
N MET A 38 -14.09 -10.29 -15.54
CA MET A 38 -14.57 -9.53 -16.70
C MET A 38 -13.33 -9.19 -17.51
N GLN A 39 -13.22 -9.76 -18.72
CA GLN A 39 -12.12 -9.48 -19.62
C GLN A 39 -12.26 -8.02 -20.06
N MET A 40 -11.47 -7.14 -19.44
CA MET A 40 -11.29 -5.76 -19.94
C MET A 40 -10.40 -5.83 -21.18
N SER A 41 -10.65 -4.97 -22.16
CA SER A 41 -9.74 -4.81 -23.30
C SER A 41 -8.37 -4.33 -22.84
N GLU A 42 -7.33 -4.52 -23.65
CA GLU A 42 -5.98 -4.01 -23.34
C GLU A 42 -5.96 -2.50 -23.13
N GLU A 43 -6.66 -1.74 -23.96
CA GLU A 43 -6.80 -0.29 -23.83
C GLU A 43 -7.47 0.10 -22.51
N GLN A 44 -8.51 -0.63 -22.09
CA GLN A 44 -9.17 -0.41 -20.80
C GLN A 44 -8.26 -0.74 -19.62
N ARG A 45 -7.44 -1.78 -19.73
CA ARG A 45 -6.43 -2.12 -18.72
C ARG A 45 -5.36 -1.03 -18.62
N ASP A 46 -4.83 -0.56 -19.75
CA ASP A 46 -3.82 0.51 -19.76
C ASP A 46 -4.36 1.81 -19.16
N ALA A 47 -5.56 2.23 -19.58
CA ALA A 47 -6.22 3.40 -19.02
C ALA A 47 -6.46 3.28 -17.50
N HIS A 48 -6.85 2.09 -17.03
CA HIS A 48 -6.99 1.82 -15.59
C HIS A 48 -5.67 1.95 -14.85
N MET A 49 -4.58 1.40 -15.42
CA MET A 49 -3.26 1.47 -14.81
C MET A 49 -2.72 2.90 -14.74
N ARG A 50 -2.91 3.71 -15.79
CA ARG A 50 -2.55 5.13 -15.80
C ARG A 50 -3.32 5.91 -14.72
N ALA A 51 -4.63 5.70 -14.62
CA ALA A 51 -5.43 6.35 -13.58
C ALA A 51 -4.98 5.95 -12.16
N LYS A 52 -4.58 4.69 -11.95
CA LYS A 52 -4.04 4.21 -10.68
C LYS A 52 -2.68 4.84 -10.37
N GLN A 53 -1.82 4.96 -11.37
CA GLN A 53 -0.52 5.62 -11.23
C GLN A 53 -0.69 7.09 -10.85
N GLU A 54 -1.55 7.82 -11.56
CA GLU A 54 -1.80 9.24 -11.27
C GLU A 54 -2.36 9.45 -9.86
N GLN A 55 -3.30 8.61 -9.43
CA GLN A 55 -3.79 8.67 -8.05
C GLN A 55 -2.68 8.40 -7.02
N MET A 56 -1.76 7.47 -7.32
CA MET A 56 -0.64 7.17 -6.43
C MET A 56 0.30 8.37 -6.31
N LEU A 57 0.61 9.04 -7.43
CA LEU A 57 1.43 10.25 -7.45
C LEU A 57 0.80 11.38 -6.64
N ILE A 58 -0.50 11.63 -6.81
CA ILE A 58 -1.22 12.64 -6.00
C ILE A 58 -1.08 12.34 -4.51
N MET A 59 -1.25 11.08 -4.09
CA MET A 59 -1.12 10.70 -2.68
C MET A 59 0.31 10.85 -2.16
N HIS A 60 1.32 10.58 -2.98
CA HIS A 60 2.73 10.83 -2.65
C HIS A 60 3.02 12.32 -2.51
N ASP A 61 2.48 13.16 -3.38
CA ASP A 61 2.64 14.62 -3.30
C ASP A 61 2.04 15.17 -2.00
N TYR A 62 0.85 14.69 -1.60
CA TYR A 62 0.28 15.02 -0.29
C TYR A 62 1.19 14.59 0.86
N TYR A 63 1.73 13.37 0.80
CA TYR A 63 2.63 12.87 1.83
C TYR A 63 3.89 13.74 1.95
N ASN A 64 4.52 14.07 0.82
CA ASN A 64 5.72 14.92 0.77
C ASN A 64 5.43 16.32 1.32
N ARG A 65 4.29 16.92 0.95
CA ARG A 65 3.85 18.22 1.49
C ARG A 65 3.61 18.17 2.99
N ILE A 66 2.97 17.11 3.51
CA ILE A 66 2.75 16.93 4.95
C ILE A 66 4.07 16.80 5.70
N LEU A 67 5.05 16.09 5.15
CA LEU A 67 6.36 15.94 5.77
C LEU A 67 7.13 17.26 5.80
N ALA A 68 7.12 18.01 4.70
CA ALA A 68 7.83 19.28 4.57
C ALA A 68 7.19 20.45 5.34
N GLU A 69 5.89 20.36 5.68
CA GLU A 69 5.19 21.44 6.38
C GLU A 69 5.55 21.48 7.88
N GLU A 70 6.02 22.65 8.31
CA GLU A 70 6.43 22.96 9.68
C GLU A 70 5.28 23.54 10.52
N ASP A 71 4.38 24.29 9.89
CA ASP A 71 3.22 24.89 10.58
C ASP A 71 2.21 23.78 10.95
N PRO A 72 1.95 23.56 12.26
CA PRO A 72 1.04 22.50 12.70
C PRO A 72 -0.38 22.64 12.14
N ALA A 73 -0.89 23.87 11.99
CA ALA A 73 -2.23 24.10 11.49
C ALA A 73 -2.34 23.77 9.99
N LYS A 74 -1.34 24.18 9.20
CA LYS A 74 -1.27 23.83 7.78
C LYS A 74 -1.04 22.34 7.57
N LYS A 75 -0.19 21.72 8.39
CA LYS A 75 0.06 20.28 8.37
C LYS A 75 -1.22 19.49 8.63
N GLN A 76 -2.04 19.94 9.58
CA GLN A 76 -3.34 19.31 9.84
C GLN A 76 -4.30 19.50 8.67
N LYS A 77 -4.39 20.70 8.09
CA LYS A 77 -5.21 20.96 6.91
C LYS A 77 -4.83 20.03 5.74
N LEU A 78 -3.54 19.82 5.48
CA LEU A 78 -3.06 18.91 4.44
C LEU A 78 -3.45 17.45 4.70
N LYS A 79 -3.42 17.00 5.97
CA LYS A 79 -3.90 15.67 6.36
C LYS A 79 -5.41 15.52 6.15
N ASP A 80 -6.18 16.56 6.45
CA ASP A 80 -7.62 16.55 6.27
C ASP A 80 -8.01 16.50 4.78
N GLU A 81 -7.31 17.27 3.94
CA GLU A 81 -7.45 17.21 2.48
C GLU A 81 -7.11 15.81 1.93
N GLN A 82 -5.99 15.23 2.37
CA GLN A 82 -5.60 13.86 2.02
C GLN A 82 -6.67 12.85 2.42
N LEU A 83 -7.24 12.97 3.62
CA LEU A 83 -8.29 12.08 4.12
C LEU A 83 -9.57 12.18 3.28
N GLU A 84 -9.99 13.37 2.88
CA GLU A 84 -11.16 13.54 2.01
C GLU A 84 -10.97 12.93 0.63
N LEU A 85 -9.77 13.03 0.05
CA LEU A 85 -9.44 12.32 -1.20
C LEU A 85 -9.54 10.80 -1.04
N MET A 86 -9.03 10.26 0.07
CA MET A 86 -9.13 8.82 0.36
C MET A 86 -10.60 8.38 0.54
N LYS A 87 -11.42 9.16 1.26
CA LYS A 87 -12.86 8.91 1.43
C LYS A 87 -13.59 8.94 0.09
N ALA A 88 -13.29 9.90 -0.78
CA ALA A 88 -13.89 10.00 -2.11
C ALA A 88 -13.57 8.77 -2.96
N HIS A 89 -12.31 8.34 -3.01
CA HIS A 89 -11.91 7.12 -3.71
C HIS A 89 -12.62 5.89 -3.10
N HIS A 90 -12.69 5.78 -1.78
CA HIS A 90 -13.37 4.67 -1.12
C HIS A 90 -14.88 4.64 -1.42
N ARG A 91 -15.55 5.80 -1.48
CA ARG A 91 -16.96 5.91 -1.90
C ARG A 91 -17.16 5.36 -3.31
N LYS A 92 -16.35 5.81 -4.29
CA LYS A 92 -16.39 5.31 -5.67
C LYS A 92 -16.23 3.79 -5.75
N MET A 93 -15.28 3.24 -5.00
CA MET A 93 -15.06 1.78 -4.95
C MET A 93 -16.25 1.02 -4.35
N ARG A 94 -16.87 1.56 -3.29
CA ARG A 94 -18.07 0.95 -2.68
C ARG A 94 -19.25 0.97 -3.64
N GLU A 95 -19.50 2.08 -4.32
CA GLU A 95 -20.57 2.21 -5.31
C GLU A 95 -20.39 1.22 -6.46
N HIS A 96 -19.19 1.16 -7.02
CA HIS A 96 -18.88 0.19 -8.08
C HIS A 96 -19.11 -1.25 -7.60
N LYS A 97 -18.62 -1.60 -6.41
CA LYS A 97 -18.85 -2.93 -5.82
C LYS A 97 -20.34 -3.24 -5.63
N GLN A 98 -21.14 -2.26 -5.22
CA GLN A 98 -22.59 -2.44 -5.07
C GLN A 98 -23.28 -2.64 -6.42
N GLN A 99 -22.92 -1.87 -7.45
CA GLN A 99 -23.44 -2.03 -8.81
C GLN A 99 -23.14 -3.43 -9.36
N MET A 100 -21.90 -3.90 -9.19
CA MET A 100 -21.47 -5.22 -9.61
C MET A 100 -22.23 -6.34 -8.87
N LYS A 101 -22.45 -6.19 -7.56
CA LYS A 101 -23.28 -7.13 -6.79
C LYS A 101 -24.73 -7.17 -7.30
N LYS A 102 -25.34 -6.02 -7.60
CA LYS A 102 -26.70 -5.95 -8.15
C LYS A 102 -26.79 -6.63 -9.52
N MET A 103 -25.81 -6.39 -10.40
CA MET A 103 -25.74 -7.02 -11.72
C MET A 103 -25.58 -8.54 -11.59
N HIS A 104 -24.66 -8.99 -10.74
CA HIS A 104 -24.45 -10.42 -10.50
C HIS A 104 -25.72 -11.11 -9.98
N LYS A 105 -26.42 -10.51 -9.02
CA LYS A 105 -27.70 -11.03 -8.51
C LYS A 105 -28.75 -11.15 -9.63
N LYS A 106 -28.85 -10.15 -10.52
CA LYS A 106 -29.78 -10.21 -11.66
C LYS A 106 -29.45 -11.35 -12.64
N MET A 107 -28.16 -11.65 -12.85
CA MET A 107 -27.74 -12.74 -13.74
C MET A 107 -27.94 -14.13 -13.11
N MET A 108 -27.79 -14.25 -11.79
CA MET A 108 -27.99 -15.51 -11.06
C MET A 108 -29.46 -15.88 -10.87
N ASN A 109 -30.36 -14.90 -10.90
CA ASN A 109 -31.80 -15.09 -10.75
C ASN A 109 -32.53 -15.25 -12.11
N LYS A 110 -31.78 -15.43 -13.20
CA LYS A 110 -32.27 -15.64 -14.56
C LYS A 110 -32.07 -17.09 -14.94
#